data_AF-A0A1D2S7L9-F1
#
_entry.id   AF-A0A1D2S7L9-F1
#
_cell.length_a   1.000
_cell.length_b   1.000
_cell.length_c   1.000
_cell.angle_alpha   90.00
_cell.angle_beta   90.00
_cell.angle_gamma   90.00
#
_symmetry.space_group_name_H-M   'P 1'
#
loop_
_entity.id
_entity.type
_entity.pdbx_description
1 polymer ?
#
loop_
_entity_poly.entity_id
_entity_poly.type
_entity_poly.pdbx_seq_one_letter_code
_entity_poly.pdbx_strand_id
1 'polypeptide(L)'
;MTIKTTIELPEPLFVQAKRYAAERSMTLKALIEQGLRGAMARPPESAPFVLHDASFRGKGGYTPEFESARWEQVRDVAYEGRGA
;
A
#
# COMPACT_ATOMS: atom_id res chain seq x y z
N MET A 1 -9.11 -13.48 -30.15
CA MET A 1 -10.02 -12.70 -31.03
C MET A 1 -10.00 -11.25 -30.57
N THR A 2 -10.07 -10.27 -31.48
CA THR A 2 -10.17 -8.85 -31.14
C THR A 2 -11.54 -8.30 -31.52
N ILE A 3 -12.18 -7.57 -30.61
CA ILE A 3 -13.47 -6.89 -30.85
C ILE A 3 -13.20 -5.40 -31.07
N LYS A 4 -13.95 -4.77 -31.97
CA LYS A 4 -13.95 -3.31 -32.16
C LYS A 4 -15.05 -2.71 -31.31
N THR A 5 -14.72 -1.70 -30.52
CA THR A 5 -15.65 -0.98 -29.66
C THR A 5 -15.49 0.51 -29.90
N THR A 6 -16.61 1.22 -30.01
CA THR A 6 -16.63 2.69 -30.03
C THR A 6 -16.85 3.18 -28.60
N ILE A 7 -16.01 4.11 -28.14
CA ILE A 7 -16.12 4.72 -26.80
C ILE A 7 -16.15 6.23 -26.96
N GLU A 8 -16.95 6.89 -26.14
CA GLU A 8 -16.96 8.35 -26.04
C GLU A 8 -15.97 8.78 -24.97
N LEU A 9 -15.09 9.72 -25.30
CA LEU A 9 -14.09 10.27 -24.39
C LEU A 9 -14.12 11.80 -24.46
N PRO A 10 -13.93 12.52 -23.34
CA PRO A 10 -13.67 13.94 -23.38
C PRO A 10 -12.46 14.23 -24.27
N GLU A 11 -12.57 15.24 -25.14
CA GLU A 11 -11.49 15.64 -26.06
C GLU A 11 -10.15 15.89 -25.33
N PRO A 12 -10.09 16.60 -24.18
CA PRO A 12 -8.84 16.80 -23.47
C PRO A 12 -8.16 15.49 -23.04
N LEU A 13 -8.97 14.50 -22.62
CA LEU A 13 -8.48 13.19 -22.21
C LEU A 13 -7.96 12.39 -23.41
N PHE A 14 -8.64 12.46 -24.56
CA PHE A 14 -8.19 11.81 -25.78
C PHE A 14 -6.83 12.35 -26.24
N VAL A 15 -6.65 13.68 -26.24
CA VAL A 15 -5.38 14.33 -26.61
C VAL A 15 -4.26 13.92 -25.65
N GLN A 16 -4.54 13.92 -24.34
CA GLN A 16 -3.57 13.49 -23.32
C GLN A 16 -3.18 12.03 -23.50
N ALA A 17 -4.15 11.13 -23.70
CA ALA A 17 -3.89 9.71 -23.89
C ALA A 17 -3.04 9.43 -25.15
N LYS A 18 -3.29 10.15 -26.24
CA LYS A 18 -2.50 10.04 -27.48
C LYS A 18 -1.06 10.50 -27.27
N ARG A 19 -0.83 11.60 -26.55
CA ARG A 19 0.52 12.08 -26.19
C ARG A 19 1.25 11.06 -25.32
N TYR A 20 0.60 10.59 -24.25
CA TYR A 20 1.15 9.59 -23.34
C TYR A 20 1.57 8.30 -24.07
N ALA A 21 0.73 7.84 -25.01
CA ALA A 21 1.02 6.66 -25.82
C ALA A 21 2.23 6.89 -26.74
N ALA A 22 2.30 8.04 -27.42
CA ALA A 22 3.40 8.38 -28.32
C ALA A 22 4.75 8.46 -27.58
N GLU A 23 4.79 9.12 -26.41
CA GLU A 23 5.98 9.22 -25.57
C GLU A 23 6.56 7.86 -25.16
N ARG A 24 5.69 6.84 -25.04
CA ARG A 24 6.06 5.47 -24.65
C ARG A 24 6.14 4.51 -25.84
N SER A 25 6.16 5.04 -27.06
CA SER A 25 6.21 4.24 -28.29
C SER A 25 5.14 3.15 -28.35
N MET A 26 3.93 3.47 -27.88
CA MET A 26 2.76 2.58 -27.89
C MET A 26 1.59 3.20 -28.63
N THR A 27 0.63 2.37 -29.05
CA THR A 27 -0.61 2.84 -29.68
C THR A 27 -1.66 3.20 -28.63
N LEU A 28 -2.63 4.04 -28.98
CA LEU A 28 -3.79 4.31 -28.11
C LEU A 28 -4.55 3.01 -27.77
N LYS A 29 -4.64 2.07 -28.73
CA LYS A 29 -5.22 0.74 -28.50
C LYS A 29 -4.46 -0.03 -27.43
N ALA A 30 -3.13 -0.08 -27.51
CA ALA A 30 -2.29 -0.74 -26.51
C ALA A 30 -2.44 -0.09 -25.12
N LEU A 31 -2.50 1.24 -25.06
CA LEU A 31 -2.77 1.97 -23.83
C LEU A 31 -4.11 1.59 -23.20
N ILE A 32 -5.19 1.56 -24.01
CA ILE A 32 -6.53 1.17 -23.56
C ILE A 32 -6.54 -0.28 -23.05
N GLU A 33 -5.92 -1.20 -23.79
CA GLU A 33 -5.83 -2.62 -23.39
C GLU A 33 -5.06 -2.80 -22.08
N GLN A 34 -3.93 -2.11 -21.91
CA GLN A 34 -3.16 -2.12 -20.65
C GLN A 34 -3.96 -1.51 -19.49
N GLY A 35 -4.65 -0.40 -19.73
CA GLY A 35 -5.52 0.23 -18.74
C GLY A 35 -6.64 -0.68 -18.27
N LEU A 36 -7.33 -1.35 -19.20
CA LEU A 36 -8.39 -2.32 -18.90
C LEU A 36 -7.84 -3.50 -18.08
N ARG A 37 -6.70 -4.06 -18.48
CA ARG A 37 -6.06 -5.15 -17.72
C ARG A 37 -5.68 -4.70 -16.32
N GLY A 38 -5.12 -3.50 -16.16
CA GLY A 38 -4.74 -2.95 -14.86
C GLY A 38 -5.95 -2.69 -13.96
N ALA A 39 -7.05 -2.21 -14.52
CA ALA A 39 -8.29 -1.97 -13.78
C ALA A 39 -8.91 -3.28 -13.24
N MET A 40 -8.84 -4.37 -14.01
CA MET A 40 -9.34 -5.69 -13.59
C MET A 40 -8.37 -6.45 -12.69
N ALA A 41 -7.06 -6.20 -12.81
CA ALA A 41 -6.04 -6.85 -12.00
C ALA A 41 -5.89 -6.20 -10.61
N ARG A 42 -6.35 -4.95 -10.45
CA ARG A 42 -6.35 -4.28 -9.15
C ARG A 42 -7.33 -5.03 -8.25
N PRO A 43 -6.88 -5.60 -7.11
CA PRO A 43 -7.79 -6.15 -6.12
C PRO A 43 -8.81 -5.07 -5.73
N PRO A 44 -10.06 -5.44 -5.37
CA PRO A 44 -10.94 -4.48 -4.68
C PRO A 44 -10.12 -3.86 -3.55
N GLU A 45 -10.22 -2.53 -3.42
CA GLU A 45 -9.46 -1.67 -2.49
C GLU A 45 -8.80 -2.50 -1.40
N SER A 46 -7.47 -2.67 -1.48
CA SER A 46 -6.73 -3.56 -0.57
C SER A 46 -7.27 -3.34 0.83
N ALA A 47 -7.77 -4.40 1.47
CA ALA A 47 -8.36 -4.31 2.79
C ALA A 47 -7.47 -3.41 3.67
N PRO A 48 -8.06 -2.50 4.46
CA PRO A 48 -7.29 -1.56 5.26
C PRO A 48 -6.18 -2.31 5.99
N PHE A 49 -4.99 -1.72 6.03
CA PHE A 49 -3.84 -2.35 6.68
C PHE A 49 -4.24 -2.79 8.11
N VAL A 50 -4.17 -4.09 8.37
CA VAL A 50 -4.36 -4.67 9.69
C VAL A 50 -2.98 -5.02 10.24
N LEU A 51 -2.56 -4.35 11.32
CA LEU A 51 -1.32 -4.70 12.02
C LEU A 51 -1.46 -6.12 12.56
N HIS A 52 -0.53 -7.00 12.19
CA HIS A 52 -0.48 -8.35 12.74
C HIS A 52 -0.34 -8.27 14.26
N ASP A 53 -1.05 -9.15 14.98
CA ASP A 53 -0.86 -9.28 16.42
C ASP A 53 0.54 -9.79 16.70
N ALA A 54 1.44 -8.85 17.04
CA ALA A 54 2.83 -9.11 17.40
C ALA A 54 3.00 -9.17 18.93
N SER A 55 1.93 -9.41 19.69
CA SER A 55 2.04 -9.57 21.13
C SER A 55 2.91 -10.78 21.48
N PHE A 56 3.84 -10.57 22.42
CA PHE A 56 4.67 -11.64 22.94
C PHE A 56 4.04 -12.19 24.22
N ARG A 57 3.60 -13.46 24.18
CA ARG A 57 3.14 -14.30 25.30
C ARG A 57 2.82 -13.52 26.59
N GLY A 58 1.69 -12.80 26.58
CA GLY A 58 1.23 -11.96 27.70
C GLY A 58 -0.23 -11.55 27.54
N LYS A 59 -0.85 -10.99 28.59
CA LYS A 59 -2.24 -10.52 28.56
C LYS A 59 -2.38 -9.02 28.26
N GLY A 60 -1.31 -8.41 27.75
CA GLY A 60 -1.18 -6.96 27.62
C GLY A 60 -0.86 -6.29 28.96
N GLY A 61 0.17 -5.46 28.99
CA GLY A 61 0.63 -4.76 30.20
C GLY A 61 2.03 -5.15 30.65
N TYR A 62 2.49 -4.50 31.71
CA TYR A 62 3.77 -4.79 32.37
C TYR A 62 3.68 -6.09 33.19
N THR A 63 4.83 -6.71 33.46
CA THR A 63 4.89 -7.77 34.48
C THR A 63 4.71 -7.16 35.87
N PRO A 64 4.33 -7.95 36.90
CA PRO A 64 4.08 -7.43 38.26
C PRO A 64 5.22 -6.56 38.82
N GLU A 65 6.47 -6.87 38.46
CA GLU A 65 7.66 -6.14 38.88
C GLU A 65 7.72 -4.71 38.32
N PHE A 66 7.04 -4.46 37.20
CA PHE A 66 7.03 -3.18 36.50
C PHE A 66 5.66 -2.48 36.50
N GLU A 67 4.64 -3.05 37.13
CA GLU A 67 3.28 -2.47 37.16
C GLU A 67 3.24 -1.05 37.75
N SER A 68 4.07 -0.79 38.77
CA SER A 68 4.20 0.54 39.40
C SER A 68 5.52 1.24 39.07
N ALA A 69 6.29 0.71 38.12
CA ALA A 69 7.57 1.30 37.76
C ALA A 69 7.37 2.61 37.00
N ARG A 70 8.20 3.60 37.32
CA ARG A 70 8.33 4.79 36.49
C ARG A 70 9.06 4.45 35.20
N TRP A 71 8.81 5.25 34.16
CA TRP A 71 9.44 5.09 32.86
C TRP A 71 10.97 5.01 32.94
N GLU A 72 11.61 5.82 33.79
CA GLU A 72 13.06 5.81 33.93
C GLU A 72 13.58 4.45 34.38
N GLN A 73 12.88 3.79 35.31
CA GLN A 73 13.25 2.46 35.82
C GLN A 73 13.10 1.38 34.75
N VAL A 74 12.04 1.44 33.95
CA VAL A 74 11.82 0.51 32.83
C VAL A 74 12.93 0.65 31.78
N ARG A 75 13.28 1.90 31.44
CA ARG A 75 14.33 2.21 30.47
C ARG A 75 15.69 1.70 30.96
N ASP A 76 16.05 1.99 32.20
CA ASP A 76 17.36 1.64 32.73
C ASP A 76 17.57 0.10 32.73
N VAL A 77 16.53 -0.68 33.05
CA VAL A 77 16.58 -2.15 32.94
C VAL A 77 16.64 -2.62 31.48
N ALA A 78 15.87 -2.01 30.58
CA ALA A 78 15.86 -2.39 29.16
C ALA A 78 17.24 -2.24 28.49
N TYR A 79 18.03 -1.24 28.93
CA TYR A 79 19.37 -0.94 28.43
C TYR A 79 20.51 -1.42 29.34
N GLU A 80 20.20 -2.16 30.43
CA GLU A 80 21.22 -2.68 31.33
C GLU A 80 22.21 -3.56 30.57
N GLY A 81 23.51 -3.25 30.72
CA GLY A 81 24.59 -3.96 30.02
C GLY A 81 24.67 -3.71 28.51
N ARG A 82 23.87 -2.79 27.94
CA ARG A 82 23.84 -2.46 26.51
C ARG A 82 24.26 -1.01 26.20
N GLY A 83 24.92 -0.36 27.15
CA GLY A 83 25.45 1.00 27.06
C GLY A 83 24.46 2.04 27.61
N ALA A 84 24.82 2.64 28.74
CA ALA A 84 24.19 3.83 29.29
C ALA A 84 24.94 5.09 28.81
#